data_AF-A0A7S1X4L8-F1
#
_entry.id   AF-A0A7S1X4L8-F1
#
_cell.length_a   1.000
_cell.length_b   1.000
_cell.length_c   1.000
_cell.angle_alpha   90.00
_cell.angle_beta   90.00
_cell.angle_gamma   90.00
#
_symmetry.space_group_name_H-M   'P 1'
#
loop_
_entity.id
_entity.type
_entity.pdbx_description
1 polymer ?
#
loop_
_entity_poly.entity_id
_entity_poly.type
_entity_poly.pdbx_seq_one_letter_code
_entity_poly.pdbx_strand_id
1 'polypeptide(L)'
;MTSNRRRPAVAGLETPPLLLLLLFATATRVALCARTADQVFSLPGLQASLPSALYSGFLTTAEDSVHYMLVESESNPAKDPLVLWLNGGPGSSALIGFFQELGPTILTTNTTLVRNPYSWSKAANL
;
A
#
# COMPACT_ATOMS: atom_id res chain seq x y z
N MET A 1 -19.03 62.89 20.61
CA MET A 1 -17.73 62.27 20.25
C MET A 1 -17.94 60.77 20.06
N THR A 2 -18.37 60.35 18.86
CA THR A 2 -18.54 58.92 18.53
C THR A 2 -17.34 58.45 17.70
N SER A 3 -16.46 57.70 18.36
CA SER A 3 -15.27 57.09 17.75
C SER A 3 -15.69 55.97 16.80
N ASN A 4 -15.48 56.19 15.50
CA ASN A 4 -15.77 55.22 14.46
C ASN A 4 -14.59 54.23 14.32
N ARG A 5 -14.63 53.12 15.06
CA ARG A 5 -13.64 52.04 14.89
C ARG A 5 -13.97 51.24 13.62
N ARG A 6 -13.17 51.42 12.57
CA ARG A 6 -13.21 50.58 11.37
C ARG A 6 -12.70 49.18 11.73
N ARG A 7 -13.50 48.14 11.46
CA ARG A 7 -13.05 46.73 11.51
C ARG A 7 -12.03 46.51 10.39
N PRO A 8 -10.90 45.81 10.61
CA PRO A 8 -10.00 45.46 9.53
C PRO A 8 -10.71 44.48 8.60
N ALA A 9 -10.68 44.76 7.30
CA ALA A 9 -11.11 43.83 6.28
C ALA A 9 -10.16 42.62 6.31
N VAL A 10 -10.71 41.42 6.51
CA VAL A 10 -9.99 40.18 6.23
C VAL A 10 -9.79 40.14 4.72
N ALA A 11 -8.57 40.41 4.27
CA ALA A 11 -8.22 40.30 2.86
C ALA A 11 -8.48 38.85 2.42
N GLY A 12 -9.35 38.68 1.41
CA GLY A 12 -9.60 37.39 0.80
C GLY A 12 -8.30 36.87 0.19
N LEU A 13 -7.79 35.76 0.71
CA LEU A 13 -6.62 35.09 0.17
C LEU A 13 -7.06 34.29 -1.06
N GLU A 14 -7.18 34.97 -2.20
CA GLU A 14 -7.39 34.34 -3.51
C GLU A 14 -6.10 33.57 -3.84
N THR A 15 -6.10 32.24 -3.70
CA THR A 15 -4.94 31.43 -4.08
C THR A 15 -4.83 31.38 -5.61
N PRO A 16 -3.69 31.81 -6.20
CA PRO A 16 -3.58 31.86 -7.65
C PRO A 16 -3.61 30.44 -8.24
N PRO A 17 -4.22 30.23 -9.42
CA PRO A 17 -4.44 28.91 -10.00
C PRO A 17 -3.15 28.11 -10.22
N LEU A 18 -2.03 28.79 -10.45
CA LEU A 18 -0.70 28.18 -10.53
C LEU A 18 -0.23 27.58 -9.19
N LEU A 19 -0.50 28.25 -8.07
CA LEU A 19 -0.16 27.72 -6.75
C LEU A 19 -1.01 26.49 -6.43
N LEU A 20 -2.30 26.50 -6.82
CA LEU A 20 -3.17 25.34 -6.68
C LEU A 20 -2.70 24.15 -7.54
N LEU A 21 -2.30 24.40 -8.78
CA LEU A 21 -1.71 23.39 -9.68
C LEU A 21 -0.40 22.82 -9.12
N LEU A 22 0.47 23.66 -8.57
CA LEU A 22 1.72 23.22 -7.94
C LEU A 22 1.45 22.39 -6.69
N LEU A 23 0.52 22.80 -5.82
CA LEU A 23 0.12 22.03 -4.63
C LEU A 23 -0.50 20.68 -5.01
N PHE A 24 -1.31 20.63 -6.07
CA PHE A 24 -1.86 19.38 -6.57
C PHE A 24 -0.77 18.47 -7.17
N ALA A 25 0.18 19.03 -7.92
CA ALA A 25 1.30 18.29 -8.50
C ALA A 25 2.27 17.76 -7.43
N THR A 26 2.51 18.50 -6.34
CA THR A 26 3.35 18.01 -5.23
C THR A 26 2.61 16.95 -4.43
N ALA A 27 1.33 17.13 -4.12
CA ALA A 27 0.52 16.14 -3.39
C ALA A 27 0.45 14.79 -4.13
N THR A 28 0.19 14.82 -5.45
CA THR A 28 0.14 13.61 -6.28
C THR A 28 1.49 12.90 -6.35
N ARG A 29 2.61 13.64 -6.45
CA ARG A 29 3.96 13.05 -6.44
C ARG A 29 4.31 12.41 -5.10
N VAL A 30 4.00 13.04 -3.98
CA VAL A 30 4.27 12.49 -2.64
C VAL A 30 3.48 11.19 -2.43
N ALA A 31 2.19 11.18 -2.79
CA ALA A 31 1.35 9.99 -2.67
C ALA A 31 1.85 8.82 -3.54
N LEU A 32 2.27 9.10 -4.78
CA LEU A 32 2.81 8.07 -5.68
C LEU A 32 4.17 7.55 -5.18
N CYS A 33 5.04 8.45 -4.70
CA CYS A 33 6.35 8.09 -4.17
C CYS A 33 6.25 7.17 -2.94
N ALA A 34 5.30 7.46 -2.04
CA ALA A 34 5.02 6.62 -0.88
C ALA A 34 4.54 5.22 -1.30
N ARG A 35 3.68 5.13 -2.32
CA ARG A 35 3.22 3.85 -2.88
C ARG A 35 4.35 3.03 -3.52
N THR A 36 5.30 3.68 -4.19
CA THR A 36 6.43 2.98 -4.84
C THR A 36 7.54 2.58 -3.89
N ALA A 37 7.63 3.20 -2.70
CA ALA A 37 8.72 2.93 -1.76
C ALA A 37 8.71 1.47 -1.25
N ASP A 38 7.52 0.92 -1.03
CA ASP A 38 7.32 -0.44 -0.54
C ASP A 38 7.25 -1.48 -1.67
N GLN A 39 7.34 -1.06 -2.94
CA GLN A 39 7.14 -1.95 -4.07
C GLN A 39 8.30 -2.95 -4.22
N VAL A 40 7.95 -4.22 -4.26
CA VAL A 40 8.89 -5.34 -4.47
C VAL A 40 8.88 -5.72 -5.95
N PHE A 41 10.04 -5.60 -6.60
CA PHE A 41 10.19 -5.90 -8.02
C PHE A 41 10.57 -7.35 -8.31
N SER A 42 11.20 -8.03 -7.36
CA SER A 42 11.59 -9.44 -7.49
C SER A 42 11.72 -10.09 -6.12
N LEU A 43 11.51 -11.41 -6.08
CA LEU A 43 11.72 -12.22 -4.89
C LEU A 43 12.89 -13.18 -5.13
N PRO A 44 13.90 -13.21 -4.24
CA PRO A 44 14.95 -14.24 -4.30
C PRO A 44 14.34 -15.65 -4.29
N GLY A 45 14.87 -16.53 -5.14
CA GLY A 45 14.39 -17.91 -5.25
C GLY A 45 13.15 -18.10 -6.14
N LEU A 46 12.49 -17.01 -6.59
CA LEU A 46 11.47 -17.08 -7.63
C LEU A 46 12.14 -16.93 -9.00
N GLN A 47 12.13 -17.99 -9.81
CA GLN A 47 12.72 -17.97 -11.15
C GLN A 47 11.82 -17.32 -12.20
N ALA A 48 10.53 -17.20 -11.89
CA ALA A 48 9.54 -16.53 -12.74
C ALA A 48 9.37 -15.05 -12.36
N SER A 49 8.68 -14.29 -13.20
CA SER A 49 8.20 -12.96 -12.81
C SER A 49 7.09 -13.04 -11.75
N LEU A 50 6.95 -11.98 -10.97
CA LEU A 50 5.82 -11.83 -10.05
C LEU A 50 4.48 -11.87 -10.83
N PRO A 51 3.42 -12.46 -10.25
CA PRO A 51 2.08 -12.46 -10.85
C PRO A 51 1.51 -11.08 -11.15
N SER A 52 1.71 -10.19 -10.19
CA SER A 52 1.07 -8.90 -10.03
C SER A 52 1.96 -8.05 -9.14
N ALA A 53 1.57 -6.80 -8.89
CA ALA A 53 2.32 -5.91 -8.03
C ALA A 53 2.36 -6.47 -6.60
N LEU A 54 3.55 -6.47 -6.01
CA LEU A 54 3.81 -6.90 -4.65
C LEU A 54 4.39 -5.73 -3.88
N TYR A 55 3.94 -5.55 -2.64
CA TYR A 55 4.39 -4.52 -1.72
C TYR A 55 4.75 -5.15 -0.38
N SER A 56 5.81 -4.65 0.25
CA SER A 56 6.24 -5.06 1.58
C SER A 56 6.74 -3.84 2.34
N GLY A 57 6.11 -3.55 3.47
CA GLY A 57 6.43 -2.37 4.26
C GLY A 57 5.89 -2.45 5.68
N PHE A 58 5.68 -1.30 6.30
CA PHE A 58 5.20 -1.18 7.67
C PHE A 58 3.98 -0.27 7.77
N LEU A 59 2.94 -0.73 8.47
CA LEU A 59 1.83 0.09 8.91
C LEU A 59 2.15 0.62 10.31
N THR A 60 2.40 1.92 10.42
CA THR A 60 2.72 2.58 11.68
C THR A 60 1.47 3.08 12.39
N THR A 61 1.34 2.72 13.66
CA THR A 61 0.30 3.19 14.60
C THR A 61 0.91 4.21 15.57
N ALA A 62 0.14 4.69 16.54
CA ALA A 62 0.65 5.63 17.54
C ALA A 62 1.74 5.01 18.43
N GLU A 63 1.71 3.70 18.61
CA GLU A 63 2.51 2.99 19.62
C GLU A 63 3.50 2.02 18.97
N ASP A 64 3.10 1.34 17.89
CA ASP A 64 3.87 0.27 17.24
C ASP A 64 3.82 0.34 15.71
N SER A 65 4.64 -0.49 15.05
CA SER A 65 4.57 -0.72 13.61
C SER A 65 4.39 -2.21 13.29
N VAL A 66 3.49 -2.51 12.36
CA VAL A 66 3.18 -3.88 11.92
C VAL A 66 3.70 -4.05 10.49
N HIS A 67 4.52 -5.08 10.26
CA HIS A 67 4.97 -5.45 8.92
C HIS A 67 3.80 -6.02 8.11
N TYR A 68 3.69 -5.61 6.84
CA TYR A 68 2.69 -6.13 5.91
C TYR A 68 3.35 -6.64 4.62
N MET A 69 2.71 -7.62 3.98
CA MET A 69 2.89 -7.93 2.56
C MET A 69 1.53 -7.85 1.88
N LEU A 70 1.45 -7.06 0.80
CA LEU A 70 0.25 -6.90 -0.03
C LEU A 70 0.57 -7.36 -1.44
N VAL A 71 -0.20 -8.30 -1.95
CA VAL A 71 -0.20 -8.64 -3.37
C VAL A 71 -1.49 -8.14 -4.01
N GLU A 72 -1.36 -7.37 -5.09
CA GLU A 72 -2.52 -6.93 -5.87
C GLU A 72 -3.17 -8.11 -6.60
N SER A 73 -4.47 -8.00 -6.87
CA SER A 73 -5.21 -9.04 -7.61
C SER A 73 -4.59 -9.34 -8.99
N GLU A 74 -4.49 -10.61 -9.36
CA GLU A 74 -4.09 -11.02 -10.70
C GLU A 74 -5.19 -10.76 -11.76
N SER A 75 -6.43 -10.47 -11.33
CA SER A 75 -7.55 -10.17 -12.22
C SER A 75 -7.76 -8.67 -12.43
N ASN A 76 -8.42 -7.98 -11.49
CA ASN A 76 -8.66 -6.54 -11.56
C ASN A 76 -8.43 -5.88 -10.20
N PRO A 77 -7.17 -5.48 -9.87
CA PRO A 77 -6.83 -4.86 -8.59
C PRO A 77 -7.72 -3.69 -8.18
N ALA A 78 -8.23 -2.93 -9.16
CA ALA A 78 -9.04 -1.75 -8.90
C ALA A 78 -10.51 -2.06 -8.56
N LYS A 79 -10.99 -3.28 -8.85
CA LYS A 79 -12.39 -3.69 -8.63
C LYS A 79 -12.52 -4.86 -7.66
N ASP A 80 -11.51 -5.70 -7.58
CA ASP A 80 -11.50 -6.88 -6.73
C ASP A 80 -11.37 -6.49 -5.25
N PRO A 81 -11.94 -7.29 -4.34
CA PRO A 81 -11.96 -6.96 -2.92
C PRO A 81 -10.55 -6.90 -2.33
N LEU A 82 -10.41 -6.12 -1.25
CA LEU A 82 -9.27 -6.19 -0.34
C LEU A 82 -9.57 -7.22 0.76
N VAL A 83 -8.69 -8.18 0.95
CA VAL A 83 -8.80 -9.25 1.95
C VAL A 83 -7.62 -9.14 2.90
N LEU A 84 -7.89 -8.85 4.17
CA LEU A 84 -6.87 -8.92 5.22
C LEU A 84 -6.74 -10.36 5.70
N TRP A 85 -5.53 -10.91 5.67
CA TRP A 85 -5.22 -12.23 6.24
C TRP A 85 -4.35 -12.12 7.49
N LEU A 86 -4.73 -12.85 8.54
CA LEU A 86 -4.00 -12.95 9.80
C LEU A 86 -3.90 -14.41 10.21
N ASN A 87 -2.68 -14.90 10.38
CA ASN A 87 -2.47 -16.21 11.02
C ASN A 87 -2.71 -16.09 12.53
N GLY A 88 -3.21 -17.18 13.12
CA GLY A 88 -3.56 -17.25 14.55
C GLY A 88 -2.37 -17.52 15.48
N GLY A 89 -2.64 -18.19 16.60
CA GLY A 89 -1.63 -18.47 17.63
C GLY A 89 -2.16 -18.17 19.02
N PRO A 90 -1.51 -17.28 19.79
CA PRO A 90 -1.01 -15.96 19.40
C PRO A 90 0.47 -15.88 18.98
N GLY A 91 0.85 -14.80 18.26
CA GLY A 91 2.24 -14.45 17.95
C GLY A 91 2.84 -15.08 16.69
N SER A 92 2.07 -15.85 15.92
CA SER A 92 2.56 -16.39 14.64
C SER A 92 2.57 -15.32 13.56
N SER A 93 3.48 -15.47 12.59
CA SER A 93 3.56 -14.57 11.44
C SER A 93 2.50 -14.90 10.38
N ALA A 94 1.84 -13.87 9.85
CA ALA A 94 0.97 -14.00 8.69
C ALA A 94 1.71 -14.44 7.41
N LEU A 95 3.05 -14.34 7.40
CA LEU A 95 3.88 -14.80 6.28
C LEU A 95 3.86 -16.33 6.12
N ILE A 96 3.44 -17.09 7.14
CA ILE A 96 3.16 -18.52 7.00
C ILE A 96 2.03 -18.72 5.99
N GLY A 97 0.90 -18.02 6.16
CA GLY A 97 -0.20 -18.07 5.21
C GLY A 97 0.20 -17.57 3.82
N PHE A 98 1.03 -16.54 3.76
CA PHE A 98 1.52 -16.00 2.50
C PHE A 98 2.38 -17.01 1.71
N PHE A 99 3.36 -17.66 2.35
CA PHE A 99 4.32 -18.53 1.65
C PHE A 99 4.01 -20.02 1.69
N GLN A 100 3.03 -20.48 2.47
CA GLN A 100 2.73 -21.91 2.63
C GLN A 100 1.26 -22.28 2.41
N GLU A 101 0.35 -21.28 2.36
CA GLU A 101 -1.08 -21.54 2.24
C GLU A 101 -1.66 -20.89 0.97
N LEU A 102 -1.90 -19.58 1.00
CA LEU A 102 -2.81 -18.90 0.07
C LEU A 102 -2.18 -17.77 -0.76
N GLY A 103 -0.93 -17.39 -0.48
CA GLY A 103 -0.26 -16.35 -1.25
C GLY A 103 0.16 -16.78 -2.66
N PRO A 104 0.72 -15.84 -3.44
CA PRO A 104 0.96 -16.01 -4.88
C PRO A 104 2.09 -17.00 -5.21
N THR A 105 2.94 -17.27 -4.23
CA THR A 105 4.10 -18.16 -4.33
C THR A 105 4.23 -19.02 -3.09
N ILE A 106 4.65 -20.27 -3.28
CA ILE A 106 4.91 -21.22 -2.19
C ILE A 106 6.41 -21.42 -2.02
N LEU A 107 6.87 -21.38 -0.77
CA LEU A 107 8.24 -21.74 -0.38
C LEU A 107 8.42 -23.25 -0.39
N THR A 108 9.41 -23.73 -1.16
CA THR A 108 9.77 -25.14 -1.23
C THR A 108 10.82 -25.52 -0.19
N THR A 109 11.03 -26.82 0.01
CA THR A 109 12.08 -27.36 0.89
C THR A 109 13.50 -26.99 0.44
N ASN A 110 13.69 -26.61 -0.83
CA ASN A 110 14.97 -26.22 -1.40
C ASN A 110 15.20 -24.70 -1.32
N THR A 111 14.42 -23.99 -0.50
CA THR A 111 14.48 -22.52 -0.34
C THR A 111 14.26 -21.78 -1.66
N THR A 112 13.43 -22.35 -2.54
CA THR A 112 12.98 -21.71 -3.78
C THR A 112 11.50 -21.37 -3.70
N LEU A 113 11.06 -20.45 -4.55
CA LEU A 113 9.66 -20.06 -4.66
C LEU A 113 9.09 -20.58 -5.97
N VAL A 114 7.91 -21.19 -5.89
CA VAL A 114 7.12 -21.62 -7.04
C VAL A 114 5.77 -20.94 -7.05
N ARG A 115 5.15 -20.76 -8.21
CA ARG A 115 3.82 -20.14 -8.31
C ARG A 115 2.76 -21.00 -7.64
N ASN A 116 1.87 -20.38 -6.88
CA ASN A 116 0.69 -21.03 -6.34
C ASN A 116 -0.47 -20.96 -7.35
N PRO A 117 -0.88 -22.06 -8.00
CA PRO A 117 -2.00 -22.04 -8.94
C PRO A 117 -3.36 -21.78 -8.26
N TYR A 118 -3.44 -21.88 -6.94
CA TYR A 118 -4.65 -21.69 -6.14
C TYR A 118 -4.58 -20.47 -5.22
N SER A 119 -3.71 -19.50 -5.54
CA SER A 119 -3.59 -18.30 -4.73
C SER A 119 -4.90 -17.52 -4.65
N TRP A 120 -5.18 -16.97 -3.47
CA TRP A 120 -6.30 -16.06 -3.28
C TRP A 120 -6.12 -14.74 -4.03
N SER A 121 -4.88 -14.35 -4.35
CA SER A 121 -4.60 -13.17 -5.18
C SER A 121 -5.17 -13.28 -6.59
N LYS A 122 -5.65 -14.45 -7.02
CA LYS A 122 -6.33 -14.60 -8.31
C LYS A 122 -7.66 -13.83 -8.41
N ALA A 123 -8.26 -13.47 -7.28
CA ALA A 123 -9.57 -12.82 -7.22
C ALA A 123 -9.67 -11.72 -6.16
N ALA A 124 -8.57 -11.34 -5.53
CA ALA A 124 -8.54 -10.35 -4.45
C ALA A 124 -7.18 -9.66 -4.37
N ASN A 125 -7.18 -8.42 -3.88
CA ASN A 125 -6.00 -7.82 -3.28
C ASN A 125 -5.86 -8.43 -1.89
N LEU A 126 -4.72 -9.07 -1.62
CA LEU A 126 -4.49 -9.85 -0.41
C LEU A 126 -3.33 -9.26 0.39
#